data_AF-A0A9Q9W8U5-F1
#
_entry.id   AF-A0A9Q9W8U5-F1
#
_cell.length_a   1.000
_cell.length_b   1.000
_cell.length_c   1.000
_cell.angle_alpha   90.00
_cell.angle_beta   90.00
_cell.angle_gamma   90.00
#
_symmetry.space_group_name_H-M   'P 1'
#
loop_
_entity.id
_entity.type
_entity.pdbx_description
1 polymer ?
#
loop_
_entity_poly.entity_id
_entity_poly.type
_entity_poly.pdbx_seq_one_letter_code
_entity_poly.pdbx_strand_id
1 'polypeptide(L)'
;MVEEVLKASQGLESVAVRLRELTTLATKERNQVNTAGMFDVKVAGEANEIDEQTYNEDIQMLLKTVDIDKHKTFSLLELNFKADTKQTTVPFSSLDPKPTDGHSQSTPPRTQPHSNGLSFTNTQNSWVSQFEIPWDKMPASLSQAILRGHRANPADRRAIVRTVVAAMQKHCPNPNRSACVEIAKLIVSKYPLTFADTNEEGEQLGIGYYSLVNQLKPRVEHVNRNNVSERIRRTRTTTELSTTTKTVRCKVDSYGCTNWQPKCLPEGETVDSLEDRRKNMVTIFQSAGPRVVDIPDIDNSMRLTYIYQRHMINSCPPPSKNEIEEQWPFLFTKRGFCAHFKLTGIDICNRVGQALQTKGKRNIDFFQRQTQNKDIQCLLRDIESDTATMQHSRTSIAAVLLLMKHFLEKEDSIFILADTAATKASIEKDMSLPATPRLIMLGNTFLSSTKWMVSIEGKVAYVLDEHLGFADALSVFFSCFYVFNIEYQETACATLELIQR
;
A
#
# COMPACT_ATOMS: atom_id res chain seq x y z
N MET A 1 32.31 6.77 24.10
CA MET A 1 31.67 5.91 23.08
C MET A 1 30.47 5.11 23.59
N VAL A 2 30.60 4.06 24.42
CA VAL A 2 29.41 3.28 24.88
C VAL A 2 28.49 4.11 25.79
N GLU A 3 29.05 4.95 26.65
CA GLU A 3 28.31 5.83 27.56
C GLU A 3 27.58 6.98 26.84
N GLU A 4 28.08 7.41 25.68
CA GLU A 4 27.46 8.43 24.83
C GLU A 4 26.27 7.85 24.05
N VAL A 5 26.36 6.59 23.61
CA VAL A 5 25.26 5.87 22.96
C VAL A 5 24.12 5.62 23.95
N LEU A 6 24.42 5.34 25.23
CA LEU A 6 23.39 5.17 26.27
C LEU A 6 22.67 6.50 26.60
N LYS A 7 23.40 7.62 26.68
CA LYS A 7 22.79 8.96 26.86
C LYS A 7 21.93 9.38 25.67
N ALA A 8 22.34 9.05 24.44
CA ALA A 8 21.53 9.28 23.24
C ALA A 8 20.23 8.46 23.24
N SER A 9 20.28 7.20 23.69
CA SER A 9 19.10 6.33 23.85
C SER A 9 18.09 6.85 24.87
N GLN A 10 18.56 7.38 26.01
CA GLN A 10 17.68 7.96 27.05
C GLN A 10 17.06 9.31 26.62
N GLY A 11 17.77 10.09 25.80
CA GLY A 11 17.23 11.29 25.16
C GLY A 11 16.10 10.99 24.17
N LEU A 12 16.24 9.93 23.37
CA LEU A 12 15.23 9.49 22.40
C LEU A 12 13.93 8.99 23.08
N GLU A 13 14.03 8.32 24.24
CA GLU A 13 12.86 7.92 25.02
C GLU A 13 12.10 9.11 25.60
N SER A 14 12.81 10.14 26.08
CA SER A 14 12.21 11.38 26.60
C SER A 14 11.48 12.17 25.50
N VAL A 15 12.06 12.24 24.29
CA VAL A 15 11.43 12.86 23.11
C VAL A 15 10.19 12.09 22.68
N ALA A 16 10.24 10.75 22.70
CA ALA A 16 9.11 9.89 22.36
C ALA A 16 7.94 10.00 23.35
N VAL A 17 8.19 10.29 24.63
CA VAL A 17 7.14 10.54 25.64
C VAL A 17 6.50 11.91 25.41
N ARG A 18 7.30 12.95 25.13
CA ARG A 18 6.81 14.31 24.87
C ARG A 18 6.03 14.43 23.57
N LEU A 19 6.41 13.67 22.54
CA LEU A 19 5.64 13.52 21.29
C LEU A 19 4.26 12.88 21.53
N ARG A 20 4.14 11.93 22.46
CA ARG A 20 2.85 11.32 22.81
C ARG A 20 1.94 12.30 23.55
N GLU A 21 2.46 13.13 24.44
CA GLU A 21 1.68 14.15 25.15
C GLU A 21 1.16 15.25 24.20
N LEU A 22 2.01 15.72 23.28
CA LEU A 22 1.63 16.75 22.30
C LEU A 22 0.59 16.25 21.27
N THR A 23 0.68 14.99 20.85
CA THR A 23 -0.33 14.36 19.97
C THR A 23 -1.70 14.28 20.66
N THR A 24 -1.71 14.13 21.99
CA THR A 24 -2.94 14.03 22.79
C THR A 24 -3.63 15.38 22.93
N LEU A 25 -2.87 16.49 23.00
CA LEU A 25 -3.39 17.85 23.06
C LEU A 25 -3.93 18.35 21.70
N ALA A 26 -3.22 18.08 20.60
CA ALA A 26 -3.67 18.44 19.25
C ALA A 26 -5.00 17.74 18.84
N THR A 27 -5.25 16.55 19.40
CA THR A 27 -6.51 15.82 19.19
C THR A 27 -7.70 16.46 19.93
N LYS A 28 -7.44 17.27 20.96
CA LYS A 28 -8.46 17.96 21.76
C LYS A 28 -8.94 19.25 21.08
N GLU A 29 -8.05 20.00 20.44
CA GLU A 29 -8.38 21.22 19.67
C GLU A 29 -9.12 20.92 18.35
N ARG A 30 -8.86 19.76 17.73
CA ARG A 30 -9.52 19.30 16.50
C ARG A 30 -11.06 19.14 16.61
N ASN A 31 -11.64 19.14 17.81
CA ASN A 31 -13.09 18.96 18.01
C ASN A 31 -13.90 20.25 18.19
N GLN A 32 -13.28 21.43 18.20
CA GLN A 32 -14.00 22.69 18.41
C GLN A 32 -14.23 23.53 17.14
N VAL A 33 -13.60 23.22 16.01
CA VAL A 33 -13.57 24.13 14.83
C VAL A 33 -14.58 23.78 13.71
N ASN A 34 -15.23 22.61 13.72
CA ASN A 34 -16.08 22.16 12.58
C ASN A 34 -17.58 22.54 12.66
N THR A 35 -17.93 23.66 13.30
CA THR A 35 -19.31 24.18 13.34
C THR A 35 -19.36 25.65 12.95
N ALA A 36 -19.36 25.98 11.64
CA ALA A 36 -19.99 27.18 11.07
C ALA A 36 -19.88 27.26 9.52
N GLY A 37 -21.02 27.54 8.85
CA GLY A 37 -21.16 27.88 7.41
C GLY A 37 -21.53 26.68 6.51
N MET A 38 -22.51 26.71 5.60
CA MET A 38 -23.17 27.80 4.87
C MET A 38 -24.49 27.31 4.21
N PHE A 39 -25.42 28.22 3.90
CA PHE A 39 -26.77 28.04 3.33
C PHE A 39 -26.85 28.22 1.78
N ASP A 40 -27.85 27.57 1.17
CA ASP A 40 -28.65 27.80 -0.06
C ASP A 40 -28.06 28.37 -1.37
N VAL A 41 -28.23 27.63 -2.49
CA VAL A 41 -28.71 28.13 -3.81
C VAL A 41 -29.53 27.05 -4.55
N LYS A 42 -30.52 27.55 -5.30
CA LYS A 42 -31.70 26.95 -5.96
C LYS A 42 -31.42 26.11 -7.22
N VAL A 43 -32.29 25.12 -7.41
CA VAL A 43 -32.45 24.13 -8.50
C VAL A 43 -32.89 24.75 -9.85
N ALA A 44 -32.30 24.29 -10.97
CA ALA A 44 -33.00 23.82 -12.17
C ALA A 44 -32.01 23.40 -13.30
N GLY A 45 -31.82 22.09 -13.50
CA GLY A 45 -31.07 21.52 -14.64
C GLY A 45 -30.62 20.06 -14.51
N GLU A 46 -31.31 19.23 -13.73
CA GLU A 46 -30.66 18.17 -12.92
C GLU A 46 -30.62 16.73 -13.49
N ALA A 47 -30.87 16.46 -14.77
CA ALA A 47 -30.93 15.06 -15.23
C ALA A 47 -29.60 14.49 -15.80
N ASN A 48 -28.73 15.32 -16.37
CA ASN A 48 -27.45 14.89 -16.97
C ASN A 48 -26.20 15.34 -16.19
N GLU A 49 -26.30 16.34 -15.31
CA GLU A 49 -25.15 16.84 -14.53
C GLU A 49 -24.85 16.02 -13.27
N ILE A 50 -25.83 15.29 -12.72
CA ILE A 50 -25.68 14.58 -11.43
C ILE A 50 -24.75 13.36 -11.55
N ASP A 51 -24.72 12.71 -12.71
CA ASP A 51 -23.93 11.49 -12.95
C ASP A 51 -22.43 11.83 -13.12
N GLU A 52 -22.13 12.83 -13.95
CA GLU A 52 -20.76 13.32 -14.19
C GLU A 52 -20.14 14.00 -12.95
N GLN A 53 -20.97 14.61 -12.09
CA GLN A 53 -20.52 15.18 -10.81
C GLN A 53 -20.01 14.09 -9.85
N THR A 54 -20.67 12.93 -9.80
CA THR A 54 -20.33 11.84 -8.87
C THR A 54 -19.02 11.15 -9.27
N TYR A 55 -18.79 10.95 -10.57
CA TYR A 55 -17.53 10.42 -11.12
C TYR A 55 -16.33 11.33 -10.82
N ASN A 56 -16.50 12.63 -11.04
CA ASN A 56 -15.47 13.61 -10.71
C ASN A 56 -15.21 13.66 -9.20
N GLU A 57 -16.24 13.49 -8.37
CA GLU A 57 -16.09 13.45 -6.91
C GLU A 57 -15.25 12.26 -6.43
N ASP A 58 -15.35 11.07 -7.03
CA ASP A 58 -14.59 9.89 -6.58
C ASP A 58 -13.09 9.98 -6.93
N ILE A 59 -12.75 10.40 -8.16
CA ILE A 59 -11.35 10.68 -8.52
C ILE A 59 -10.81 11.83 -7.67
N GLN A 60 -11.58 12.92 -7.50
CA GLN A 60 -11.19 14.03 -6.63
C GLN A 60 -11.04 13.59 -5.18
N MET A 61 -11.88 12.68 -4.67
CA MET A 61 -11.78 12.16 -3.31
C MET A 61 -10.52 11.32 -3.15
N LEU A 62 -10.19 10.48 -4.13
CA LEU A 62 -8.99 9.66 -4.11
C LEU A 62 -7.73 10.53 -4.20
N LEU A 63 -7.68 11.47 -5.15
CA LEU A 63 -6.59 12.44 -5.29
C LEU A 63 -6.42 13.27 -4.01
N LYS A 64 -7.50 13.84 -3.46
CA LYS A 64 -7.48 14.57 -2.17
C LYS A 64 -7.03 13.69 -1.01
N THR A 65 -7.44 12.42 -0.96
CA THR A 65 -7.02 11.51 0.11
C THR A 65 -5.52 11.29 0.07
N VAL A 66 -4.97 11.04 -1.12
CA VAL A 66 -3.53 10.87 -1.32
C VAL A 66 -2.77 12.17 -1.05
N ASP A 67 -3.29 13.32 -1.49
CA ASP A 67 -2.69 14.64 -1.28
C ASP A 67 -2.66 15.04 0.21
N ILE A 68 -3.75 14.76 0.94
CA ILE A 68 -3.82 14.92 2.39
C ILE A 68 -2.77 14.04 3.09
N ASP A 69 -2.59 12.80 2.64
CA ASP A 69 -1.61 11.88 3.23
C ASP A 69 -0.17 12.35 2.93
N LYS A 70 0.10 12.84 1.71
CA LYS A 70 1.35 13.50 1.33
C LYS A 70 1.66 14.69 2.25
N HIS A 71 0.74 15.64 2.37
CA HIS A 71 0.95 16.84 3.20
C HIS A 71 1.18 16.53 4.69
N LYS A 72 0.53 15.50 5.24
CA LYS A 72 0.79 15.05 6.63
C LYS A 72 2.20 14.50 6.78
N THR A 73 2.68 13.70 5.83
CA THR A 73 4.03 13.13 5.85
C THR A 73 5.09 14.23 5.78
N PHE A 74 4.95 15.19 4.84
CA PHE A 74 5.85 16.34 4.74
C PHE A 74 5.82 17.23 5.99
N SER A 75 4.64 17.48 6.57
CA SER A 75 4.53 18.30 7.79
C SER A 75 5.21 17.65 9.00
N LEU A 76 5.13 16.32 9.12
CA LEU A 76 5.82 15.57 10.19
C LEU A 76 7.34 15.60 10.00
N LEU A 77 7.84 15.54 8.76
CA LEU A 77 9.26 15.62 8.45
C LEU A 77 9.83 17.03 8.68
N GLU A 78 9.13 18.10 8.29
CA GLU A 78 9.56 19.48 8.57
C GLU A 78 9.59 19.83 10.07
N LEU A 79 8.64 19.32 10.85
CA LEU A 79 8.60 19.53 12.30
C LEU A 79 9.76 18.81 13.00
N ASN A 80 10.14 17.62 12.53
CA ASN A 80 11.29 16.89 13.05
C ASN A 80 12.62 17.59 12.68
N PHE A 81 12.75 18.11 11.45
CA PHE A 81 13.94 18.86 11.02
C PHE A 81 14.14 20.18 11.79
N LYS A 82 13.05 20.90 12.14
CA LYS A 82 13.11 22.13 12.94
C LYS A 82 13.41 21.87 14.43
N ALA A 83 13.15 20.66 14.94
CA ALA A 83 13.44 20.29 16.32
C ALA A 83 14.93 19.99 16.54
N ASP A 84 15.61 19.37 15.55
CA ASP A 84 17.04 19.03 15.64
C ASP A 84 17.97 20.26 15.57
N THR A 85 17.51 21.40 15.08
CA THR A 85 18.36 22.61 14.96
C THR A 85 18.49 23.44 16.25
N LYS A 86 17.83 23.05 17.35
CA LYS A 86 17.73 23.90 18.57
C LYS A 86 18.34 23.35 19.87
N GLN A 87 19.09 22.25 19.86
CA GLN A 87 19.71 21.74 21.11
C GLN A 87 21.22 21.47 20.98
N THR A 88 22.01 22.53 21.18
CA THR A 88 23.40 22.42 21.65
C THR A 88 23.60 23.40 22.80
N THR A 89 23.53 22.93 24.04
CA THR A 89 24.35 23.41 25.19
C THR A 89 24.02 22.58 26.43
N VAL A 90 25.02 21.84 26.89
CA VAL A 90 25.07 21.13 28.19
C VAL A 90 25.49 22.12 29.29
N PRO A 91 25.23 21.84 30.58
CA PRO A 91 26.33 21.24 31.35
C PRO A 91 25.93 20.12 32.33
N PHE A 92 26.96 19.34 32.59
CA PHE A 92 27.09 18.06 33.27
C PHE A 92 27.13 18.23 34.80
N SER A 93 26.59 17.27 35.57
CA SER A 93 27.10 16.96 36.91
C SER A 93 26.83 15.51 37.31
N SER A 94 27.85 14.95 37.94
CA SER A 94 28.12 13.56 38.33
C SER A 94 27.47 13.19 39.65
N LEU A 95 27.18 11.89 39.90
CA LEU A 95 27.71 11.13 41.05
C LEU A 95 27.17 9.67 41.11
N ASP A 96 28.06 8.81 41.62
CA ASP A 96 28.11 7.34 41.68
C ASP A 96 27.00 6.59 42.48
N PRO A 97 26.93 5.24 42.34
CA PRO A 97 25.94 4.38 42.97
C PRO A 97 26.42 3.66 44.25
N LYS A 98 25.49 3.18 45.08
CA LYS A 98 25.76 2.07 46.02
C LYS A 98 24.52 1.17 46.27
N PRO A 99 24.72 -0.14 46.56
CA PRO A 99 23.69 -1.19 46.57
C PRO A 99 23.34 -1.67 47.99
N THR A 100 22.33 -2.55 48.13
CA THR A 100 22.12 -3.60 49.18
C THR A 100 20.74 -4.25 48.94
N ASP A 101 20.63 -5.55 48.63
CA ASP A 101 20.66 -6.76 49.47
C ASP A 101 19.35 -7.11 50.21
N GLY A 102 18.97 -8.41 50.11
CA GLY A 102 17.96 -9.09 50.95
C GLY A 102 16.95 -9.90 50.12
N HIS A 103 17.14 -11.22 49.92
CA HIS A 103 16.59 -12.34 50.74
C HIS A 103 15.05 -12.24 50.94
N SER A 104 14.19 -13.23 50.68
CA SER A 104 14.34 -14.69 50.70
C SER A 104 13.05 -15.40 50.22
N GLN A 105 13.25 -16.63 49.73
CA GLN A 105 12.48 -17.86 49.97
C GLN A 105 11.16 -18.18 49.23
N SER A 106 11.25 -19.40 48.70
CA SER A 106 10.38 -20.30 47.94
C SER A 106 9.23 -20.95 48.69
N THR A 107 8.20 -21.38 47.95
CA THR A 107 7.65 -22.76 48.05
C THR A 107 6.80 -23.14 46.80
N PRO A 108 6.90 -24.38 46.27
CA PRO A 108 6.05 -24.94 45.19
C PRO A 108 5.06 -25.98 45.80
N PRO A 109 4.44 -26.96 45.09
CA PRO A 109 4.06 -27.15 43.67
C PRO A 109 2.55 -27.55 43.53
N ARG A 110 2.04 -27.83 42.30
CA ARG A 110 1.29 -29.09 41.97
C ARG A 110 0.88 -29.15 40.49
N THR A 111 1.37 -30.18 39.81
CA THR A 111 1.00 -30.66 38.47
C THR A 111 -0.29 -31.48 38.52
N GLN A 112 -1.10 -31.49 37.44
CA GLN A 112 -1.62 -32.70 36.79
C GLN A 112 -2.33 -32.36 35.44
N PRO A 113 -2.42 -33.35 34.51
CA PRO A 113 -2.50 -33.15 33.06
C PRO A 113 -3.90 -33.47 32.50
N HIS A 114 -4.32 -32.93 31.35
CA HIS A 114 -5.25 -33.63 30.44
C HIS A 114 -5.16 -33.12 28.99
N SER A 115 -5.08 -34.11 28.10
CA SER A 115 -5.20 -34.07 26.65
C SER A 115 -6.59 -33.63 26.18
N ASN A 116 -6.67 -32.91 25.05
CA ASN A 116 -7.50 -33.27 23.89
C ASN A 116 -7.35 -32.25 22.76
N GLY A 117 -7.18 -32.77 21.54
CA GLY A 117 -7.08 -31.98 20.32
C GLY A 117 -8.41 -31.31 19.95
N LEU A 118 -8.34 -30.08 19.45
CA LEU A 118 -9.46 -29.40 18.80
C LEU A 118 -8.97 -28.52 17.66
N SER A 119 -9.57 -28.78 16.50
CA SER A 119 -9.70 -27.92 15.33
C SER A 119 -9.92 -26.44 15.69
N PHE A 120 -9.02 -25.56 15.24
CA PHE A 120 -9.15 -24.12 15.41
C PHE A 120 -9.96 -23.50 14.26
N THR A 121 -11.29 -23.52 14.36
CA THR A 121 -12.12 -22.56 13.62
C THR A 121 -12.15 -21.23 14.38
N ASN A 122 -11.85 -20.16 13.65
CA ASN A 122 -11.74 -18.78 14.12
C ASN A 122 -13.09 -18.26 14.67
N THR A 123 -13.32 -18.42 15.98
CA THR A 123 -14.59 -18.16 16.69
C THR A 123 -14.95 -16.66 16.84
N GLN A 124 -14.18 -15.74 16.25
CA GLN A 124 -14.25 -14.31 16.56
C GLN A 124 -15.37 -13.52 15.85
N ASN A 125 -16.15 -14.11 14.94
CA ASN A 125 -17.24 -13.42 14.23
C ASN A 125 -18.46 -14.34 13.97
N SER A 126 -18.72 -15.34 14.82
CA SER A 126 -19.81 -16.31 14.59
C SER A 126 -21.19 -15.66 14.38
N TRP A 127 -21.46 -14.54 15.05
CA TRP A 127 -22.71 -13.79 14.92
C TRP A 127 -22.95 -13.22 13.52
N VAL A 128 -21.89 -12.95 12.75
CA VAL A 128 -22.01 -12.35 11.40
C VAL A 128 -22.76 -13.29 10.45
N SER A 129 -22.57 -14.60 10.61
CA SER A 129 -23.25 -15.62 9.80
C SER A 129 -24.77 -15.67 9.99
N GLN A 130 -25.25 -15.17 11.14
CA GLN A 130 -26.67 -15.14 11.52
C GLN A 130 -27.22 -13.71 11.53
N PHE A 131 -26.43 -12.73 11.09
CA PHE A 131 -26.82 -11.33 11.15
C PHE A 131 -27.77 -10.97 10.01
N GLU A 132 -28.94 -10.47 10.36
CA GLU A 132 -29.90 -9.94 9.39
C GLU A 132 -29.81 -8.43 9.31
N ILE A 133 -29.72 -7.92 8.09
CA ILE A 133 -29.73 -6.48 7.83
C ILE A 133 -31.17 -5.97 8.06
N PRO A 134 -31.38 -4.96 8.93
CA PRO A 134 -32.71 -4.46 9.29
C PRO A 134 -33.29 -3.56 8.18
N TRP A 135 -33.66 -4.17 7.05
CA TRP A 135 -34.20 -3.48 5.87
C TRP A 135 -35.51 -2.73 6.17
N ASP A 136 -36.29 -3.22 7.13
CA ASP A 136 -37.53 -2.62 7.63
C ASP A 136 -37.34 -1.23 8.26
N LYS A 137 -36.11 -0.91 8.69
CA LYS A 137 -35.76 0.35 9.34
C LYS A 137 -35.13 1.37 8.40
N MET A 138 -35.16 1.09 7.10
CA MET A 138 -34.57 1.97 6.08
C MET A 138 -35.57 3.05 5.64
N PRO A 139 -35.09 4.22 5.21
CA PRO A 139 -35.95 5.25 4.63
C PRO A 139 -36.74 4.72 3.42
N ALA A 140 -37.96 5.24 3.24
CA ALA A 140 -38.80 4.88 2.10
C ALA A 140 -38.14 5.24 0.75
N SER A 141 -37.39 6.34 0.71
CA SER A 141 -36.55 6.77 -0.43
C SER A 141 -35.55 5.69 -0.84
N LEU A 142 -34.90 5.02 0.12
CA LEU A 142 -33.98 3.94 -0.16
C LEU A 142 -34.70 2.71 -0.73
N SER A 143 -35.88 2.38 -0.19
CA SER A 143 -36.69 1.26 -0.70
C SER A 143 -37.12 1.49 -2.14
N GLN A 144 -37.46 2.73 -2.50
CA GLN A 144 -37.76 3.11 -3.88
C GLN A 144 -36.54 3.00 -4.79
N ALA A 145 -35.35 3.43 -4.34
CA ALA A 145 -34.11 3.28 -5.10
C ALA A 145 -33.77 1.81 -5.36
N ILE A 146 -33.92 0.96 -4.35
CA ILE A 146 -33.73 -0.49 -4.47
C ILE A 146 -34.69 -1.09 -5.49
N LEU A 147 -35.99 -0.77 -5.41
CA LEU A 147 -37.00 -1.29 -6.34
C LEU A 147 -36.76 -0.87 -7.79
N ARG A 148 -36.20 0.33 -7.99
CA ARG A 148 -35.87 0.88 -9.31
C ARG A 148 -34.49 0.44 -9.80
N GLY A 149 -33.71 -0.29 -9.01
CA GLY A 149 -32.33 -0.65 -9.35
C GLY A 149 -31.39 0.56 -9.44
N HIS A 150 -31.73 1.67 -8.76
CA HIS A 150 -30.93 2.87 -8.73
C HIS A 150 -29.94 2.86 -7.57
N ARG A 151 -28.87 3.65 -7.73
CA ARG A 151 -27.93 4.03 -6.69
C ARG A 151 -28.63 4.64 -5.48
N ALA A 152 -28.18 4.25 -4.28
CA ALA A 152 -28.58 4.95 -3.06
C ALA A 152 -28.00 6.37 -3.07
N ASN A 153 -28.86 7.38 -2.92
CA ASN A 153 -28.38 8.75 -2.75
C ASN A 153 -27.55 8.88 -1.45
N PRO A 154 -26.74 9.95 -1.30
CA PRO A 154 -25.85 10.10 -0.16
C PRO A 154 -26.55 10.10 1.21
N ALA A 155 -27.77 10.62 1.30
CA ALA A 155 -28.53 10.65 2.55
C ALA A 155 -29.00 9.26 2.97
N ASP A 156 -29.56 8.51 2.02
CA ASP A 156 -29.99 7.12 2.21
C ASP A 156 -28.81 6.21 2.50
N ARG A 157 -27.67 6.41 1.82
CA ARG A 157 -26.42 5.68 2.08
C ARG A 157 -25.89 5.92 3.51
N ARG A 158 -25.99 7.14 4.02
CA ARG A 158 -25.66 7.43 5.44
C ARG A 158 -26.66 6.79 6.40
N ALA A 159 -27.95 6.76 6.05
CA ALA A 159 -28.98 6.15 6.88
C ALA A 159 -28.75 4.64 7.05
N ILE A 160 -28.49 3.91 5.96
CA ILE A 160 -28.16 2.47 6.03
C ILE A 160 -26.94 2.21 6.91
N VAL A 161 -25.86 2.98 6.74
CA VAL A 161 -24.64 2.84 7.55
C VAL A 161 -24.94 3.03 9.04
N ARG A 162 -25.76 4.01 9.42
CA ARG A 162 -26.14 4.24 10.82
C ARG A 162 -27.01 3.10 11.37
N THR A 163 -28.02 2.70 10.62
CA THR A 163 -28.99 1.66 11.04
C THR A 163 -28.32 0.30 11.17
N VAL A 164 -27.48 -0.06 10.21
CA VAL A 164 -26.73 -1.33 10.22
C VAL A 164 -25.75 -1.37 11.38
N VAL A 165 -24.94 -0.32 11.59
CA VAL A 165 -24.00 -0.29 12.73
C VAL A 165 -24.73 -0.38 14.07
N ALA A 166 -25.87 0.29 14.23
CA ALA A 166 -26.66 0.20 15.45
C ALA A 166 -27.21 -1.22 15.69
N ALA A 167 -27.57 -1.95 14.64
CA ALA A 167 -27.96 -3.36 14.73
C ALA A 167 -26.76 -4.26 15.05
N MET A 168 -25.61 -4.05 14.41
CA MET A 168 -24.37 -4.80 14.70
C MET A 168 -23.96 -4.68 16.17
N GLN A 169 -24.11 -3.48 16.76
CA GLN A 169 -23.77 -3.22 18.16
C GLN A 169 -24.58 -4.04 19.18
N LYS A 170 -25.76 -4.55 18.80
CA LYS A 170 -26.56 -5.43 19.65
C LYS A 170 -25.94 -6.82 19.80
N HIS A 171 -25.13 -7.26 18.82
CA HIS A 171 -24.45 -8.55 18.84
C HIS A 171 -23.01 -8.41 19.31
N CYS A 172 -22.33 -7.35 18.85
CA CYS A 172 -20.95 -7.07 19.19
C CYS A 172 -20.81 -5.56 19.41
N PRO A 173 -20.59 -5.09 20.66
CA PRO A 173 -20.49 -3.65 20.96
C PRO A 173 -19.44 -2.92 20.11
N ASN A 174 -18.36 -3.61 19.73
CA ASN A 174 -17.30 -3.06 18.88
C ASN A 174 -16.92 -3.99 17.71
N PRO A 175 -17.70 -3.98 16.62
CA PRO A 175 -17.43 -4.81 15.45
C PRO A 175 -16.06 -4.47 14.83
N ASN A 176 -15.25 -5.50 14.58
CA ASN A 176 -13.96 -5.33 13.93
C ASN A 176 -14.11 -5.08 12.41
N ARG A 177 -13.01 -4.71 11.72
CA ARG A 177 -13.03 -4.44 10.28
C ARG A 177 -13.46 -5.67 9.45
N SER A 178 -13.10 -6.88 9.88
CA SER A 178 -13.53 -8.11 9.19
C SER A 178 -15.04 -8.31 9.25
N ALA A 179 -15.67 -8.06 10.40
CA ALA A 179 -17.13 -8.07 10.49
C ALA A 179 -17.76 -7.00 9.57
N CYS A 180 -17.20 -5.79 9.52
CA CYS A 180 -17.67 -4.74 8.60
C CYS A 180 -17.56 -5.16 7.12
N VAL A 181 -16.50 -5.88 6.75
CA VAL A 181 -16.30 -6.41 5.39
C VAL A 181 -17.38 -7.43 5.04
N GLU A 182 -17.64 -8.40 5.91
CA GLU A 182 -18.67 -9.42 5.66
C GLU A 182 -20.07 -8.82 5.58
N ILE A 183 -20.40 -7.85 6.45
CA ILE A 183 -21.68 -7.14 6.37
C ILE A 183 -21.80 -6.30 5.09
N ALA A 184 -20.73 -5.64 4.66
CA ALA A 184 -20.73 -4.89 3.41
C ALA A 184 -20.95 -5.81 2.20
N LYS A 185 -20.32 -7.00 2.19
CA LYS A 185 -20.58 -8.04 1.18
C LYS A 185 -22.06 -8.44 1.18
N LEU A 186 -22.65 -8.72 2.34
CA LEU A 186 -24.08 -9.09 2.42
C LEU A 186 -25.02 -8.02 1.85
N ILE A 187 -24.75 -6.74 2.15
CA ILE A 187 -25.53 -5.60 1.63
C ILE A 187 -25.41 -5.54 0.10
N VAL A 188 -24.17 -5.58 -0.41
CA VAL A 188 -23.89 -5.43 -1.85
C VAL A 188 -24.36 -6.65 -2.64
N SER A 189 -24.19 -7.86 -2.13
CA SER A 189 -24.69 -9.08 -2.76
C SER A 189 -26.21 -9.11 -2.87
N LYS A 190 -26.93 -8.49 -1.91
CA LYS A 190 -28.40 -8.44 -1.96
C LYS A 190 -28.91 -7.38 -2.92
N TYR A 191 -28.28 -6.20 -2.98
CA TYR A 191 -28.69 -5.10 -3.86
C TYR A 191 -27.48 -4.46 -4.55
N PRO A 192 -26.89 -5.13 -5.55
CA PRO A 192 -25.65 -4.71 -6.17
C PRO A 192 -25.77 -3.36 -6.88
N LEU A 193 -26.84 -3.13 -7.64
CA LEU A 193 -27.05 -1.85 -8.36
C LEU A 193 -27.14 -0.64 -7.42
N THR A 194 -27.65 -0.84 -6.21
CA THR A 194 -27.85 0.23 -5.24
C THR A 194 -26.59 0.55 -4.44
N PHE A 195 -25.78 -0.46 -4.08
CA PHE A 195 -24.68 -0.29 -3.13
C PHE A 195 -23.28 -0.62 -3.65
N ALA A 196 -23.15 -1.43 -4.71
CA ALA A 196 -21.85 -1.87 -5.22
C ALA A 196 -21.06 -0.68 -5.74
N ASP A 197 -19.76 -0.61 -5.49
CA ASP A 197 -18.90 0.41 -6.10
C ASP A 197 -18.81 0.08 -7.60
N THR A 198 -19.39 0.92 -8.46
CA THR A 198 -19.46 0.78 -9.92
C THR A 198 -19.35 2.17 -10.55
N ASN A 199 -18.79 2.26 -11.75
CA ASN A 199 -18.76 3.49 -12.55
C ASN A 199 -20.10 3.75 -13.27
N GLU A 200 -20.13 4.82 -14.07
CA GLU A 200 -21.27 5.26 -14.89
C GLU A 200 -21.70 4.17 -15.89
N GLU A 201 -20.75 3.39 -16.41
CA GLU A 201 -21.03 2.29 -17.33
C GLU A 201 -21.47 0.98 -16.64
N GLY A 202 -21.56 0.98 -15.30
CA GLY A 202 -21.96 -0.19 -14.51
C GLY A 202 -20.85 -1.21 -14.25
N GLU A 203 -19.61 -0.94 -14.65
CA GLU A 203 -18.41 -1.72 -14.35
C GLU A 203 -18.01 -1.59 -12.87
N GLN A 204 -17.67 -2.70 -12.24
CA GLN A 204 -17.31 -2.74 -10.82
C GLN A 204 -15.97 -2.04 -10.53
N LEU A 205 -15.96 -1.13 -9.55
CA LEU A 205 -14.78 -0.49 -9.02
C LEU A 205 -14.14 -1.33 -7.91
N GLY A 206 -12.89 -1.74 -8.10
CA GLY A 206 -12.14 -2.51 -7.11
C GLY A 206 -12.87 -3.78 -6.65
N ILE A 207 -12.94 -3.98 -5.33
CA ILE A 207 -13.65 -5.13 -4.74
C ILE A 207 -15.18 -4.94 -4.69
N GLY A 208 -15.72 -3.80 -5.15
CA GLY A 208 -17.16 -3.54 -5.27
C GLY A 208 -17.89 -3.18 -3.97
N TYR A 209 -17.23 -3.21 -2.81
CA TYR A 209 -17.83 -2.86 -1.51
C TYR A 209 -16.89 -2.05 -0.61
N TYR A 210 -15.79 -1.54 -1.18
CA TYR A 210 -14.74 -0.86 -0.44
C TYR A 210 -15.26 0.43 0.22
N SER A 211 -16.02 1.23 -0.51
CA SER A 211 -16.56 2.49 0.00
C SER A 211 -17.50 2.23 1.20
N LEU A 212 -18.32 1.18 1.12
CA LEU A 212 -19.26 0.82 2.18
C LEU A 212 -18.53 0.35 3.46
N VAL A 213 -17.45 -0.43 3.32
CA VAL A 213 -16.59 -0.81 4.45
C VAL A 213 -15.98 0.42 5.11
N ASN A 214 -15.50 1.38 4.31
CA ASN A 214 -14.93 2.63 4.80
C ASN A 214 -15.98 3.63 5.32
N GLN A 215 -17.27 3.36 5.18
CA GLN A 215 -18.33 4.10 5.86
C GLN A 215 -18.74 3.39 7.16
N LEU A 216 -18.89 2.06 7.14
CA LEU A 216 -19.26 1.24 8.30
C LEU A 216 -18.22 1.31 9.41
N LYS A 217 -16.92 1.12 9.08
CA LYS A 217 -15.87 1.04 10.10
C LYS A 217 -15.67 2.36 10.87
N PRO A 218 -15.60 3.54 10.22
CA PRO A 218 -15.55 4.81 10.95
C PRO A 218 -16.83 5.08 11.72
N ARG A 219 -18.01 4.67 11.22
CA ARG A 219 -19.25 4.81 11.99
C ARG A 219 -19.21 3.99 13.28
N VAL A 220 -18.69 2.75 13.26
CA VAL A 220 -18.43 1.93 14.46
C VAL A 220 -17.51 2.66 15.44
N GLU A 221 -16.43 3.26 14.95
CA GLU A 221 -15.50 4.01 15.81
C GLU A 221 -16.16 5.26 16.40
N HIS A 222 -16.99 5.95 15.62
CA HIS A 222 -17.70 7.13 16.05
C HIS A 222 -18.71 6.82 17.17
N VAL A 223 -19.50 5.74 17.08
CA VAL A 223 -20.41 5.32 18.16
C VAL A 223 -19.67 4.84 19.40
N ASN A 224 -18.48 4.26 19.24
CA ASN A 224 -17.69 3.72 20.34
C ASN A 224 -16.69 4.72 20.94
N ARG A 225 -16.71 5.98 20.49
CA ARG A 225 -15.74 7.00 20.90
C ARG A 225 -15.71 7.24 22.42
N ASN A 226 -16.83 7.03 23.10
CA ASN A 226 -16.97 7.23 24.55
C ASN A 226 -17.00 5.93 25.35
N ASN A 227 -16.88 4.76 24.70
CA ASN A 227 -16.97 3.46 25.36
C ASN A 227 -15.57 2.90 25.65
N VAL A 228 -15.00 3.29 26.80
CA VAL A 228 -13.63 2.93 27.21
C VAL A 228 -13.51 1.43 27.50
N SER A 229 -14.59 0.78 27.96
CA SER A 229 -14.63 -0.63 28.36
C SER A 229 -14.60 -1.62 27.19
N GLU A 230 -15.10 -1.22 26.02
CA GLU A 230 -15.26 -2.06 24.81
C GLU A 230 -14.19 -1.82 23.74
N ARG A 231 -13.10 -1.12 24.10
CA ARG A 231 -12.01 -0.81 23.16
C ARG A 231 -11.19 -2.08 22.89
N ILE A 232 -11.16 -2.55 21.65
CA ILE A 232 -10.37 -3.72 21.21
C ILE A 232 -8.88 -3.56 21.58
N ARG A 233 -8.37 -2.32 21.62
CA ARG A 233 -7.10 -2.00 22.28
C ARG A 233 -7.36 -1.58 23.73
N ARG A 234 -7.19 -2.51 24.68
CA ARG A 234 -6.88 -2.12 26.06
C ARG A 234 -5.55 -1.37 26.05
N THR A 235 -5.51 -0.20 26.66
CA THR A 235 -4.24 0.42 27.03
C THR A 235 -3.52 -0.55 27.97
N ARG A 236 -2.28 -0.95 27.64
CA ARG A 236 -1.43 -1.70 28.58
C ARG A 236 -1.24 -0.83 29.80
N THR A 237 -1.90 -1.17 30.90
CA THR A 237 -1.42 -0.78 32.23
C THR A 237 -0.11 -1.53 32.41
N THR A 238 0.98 -0.80 32.53
CA THR A 238 2.33 -1.33 32.69
C THR A 238 2.43 -1.96 34.08
N THR A 239 2.07 -3.23 34.20
CA THR A 239 2.46 -4.05 35.35
C THR A 239 2.67 -5.49 34.86
N GLU A 240 3.95 -5.77 34.65
CA GLU A 240 4.67 -7.03 34.80
C GLU A 240 4.27 -8.32 34.04
N LEU A 241 5.27 -8.75 33.26
CA LEU A 241 5.71 -10.11 32.97
C LEU A 241 4.69 -11.27 33.07
N SER A 242 4.26 -11.77 31.91
CA SER A 242 3.95 -13.19 31.76
C SER A 242 4.38 -13.67 30.38
N THR A 243 5.38 -14.55 30.40
CA THR A 243 5.85 -15.38 29.29
C THR A 243 4.77 -16.40 28.93
N THR A 244 3.94 -16.09 27.94
CA THR A 244 3.27 -17.11 27.13
C THR A 244 3.15 -16.64 25.69
N THR A 245 3.80 -17.40 24.81
CA THR A 245 3.74 -17.31 23.36
C THR A 245 2.30 -17.37 22.87
N LYS A 246 1.68 -16.21 22.65
CA LYS A 246 0.49 -16.08 21.81
C LYS A 246 0.95 -15.71 20.41
N THR A 247 0.71 -16.62 19.48
CA THR A 247 0.87 -16.46 18.04
C THR A 247 0.17 -15.19 17.59
N VAL A 248 0.97 -14.14 17.42
CA VAL A 248 0.53 -12.87 16.84
C VAL A 248 0.11 -13.18 15.41
N ARG A 249 -1.20 -13.06 15.16
CA ARG A 249 -1.79 -12.97 13.81
C ARG A 249 -0.84 -12.18 12.92
N CYS A 250 -0.42 -12.78 11.79
CA CYS A 250 0.40 -12.09 10.80
C CYS A 250 -0.31 -10.78 10.44
N LYS A 251 0.25 -9.66 10.89
CA LYS A 251 -0.18 -8.36 10.43
C LYS A 251 0.02 -8.41 8.92
N VAL A 252 -1.03 -8.11 8.16
CA VAL A 252 -0.88 -7.80 6.74
C VAL A 252 0.23 -6.75 6.66
N ASP A 253 1.32 -7.11 5.98
CA ASP A 253 2.52 -6.29 5.85
C ASP A 253 2.24 -5.05 4.99
N SER A 254 3.24 -4.18 4.91
CA SER A 254 3.16 -2.86 4.25
C SER A 254 2.69 -2.91 2.78
N TYR A 255 2.73 -4.06 2.12
CA TYR A 255 2.32 -4.23 0.72
C TYR A 255 1.06 -5.10 0.54
N GLY A 256 0.44 -5.57 1.62
CA GLY A 256 -0.74 -6.43 1.51
C GLY A 256 -0.42 -7.88 1.17
N CYS A 257 0.81 -8.36 1.38
CA CYS A 257 1.24 -9.63 0.82
C CYS A 257 0.56 -10.82 1.46
N THR A 258 0.25 -11.81 0.63
CA THR A 258 -0.29 -13.09 1.10
C THR A 258 0.81 -13.98 1.68
N ASN A 259 2.06 -13.84 1.21
CA ASN A 259 3.19 -14.65 1.65
C ASN A 259 4.54 -13.90 1.60
N TRP A 260 4.74 -12.91 2.49
CA TRP A 260 5.95 -12.08 2.57
C TRP A 260 7.25 -12.86 2.87
N GLN A 261 7.17 -13.81 3.79
CA GLN A 261 8.28 -14.64 4.23
C GLN A 261 7.78 -16.08 4.37
N PRO A 262 7.94 -16.92 3.34
CA PRO A 262 7.58 -18.33 3.43
C PRO A 262 8.30 -18.98 4.62
N LYS A 263 7.56 -19.73 5.44
CA LYS A 263 8.09 -20.35 6.68
C LYS A 263 8.31 -21.86 6.58
N CYS A 264 7.66 -22.49 5.62
CA CYS A 264 7.72 -23.92 5.42
C CYS A 264 8.40 -24.21 4.08
N LEU A 265 9.18 -25.28 4.04
CA LEU A 265 9.69 -25.81 2.78
C LEU A 265 8.52 -26.26 1.89
N PRO A 266 8.63 -26.13 0.56
CA PRO A 266 7.65 -26.71 -0.34
C PRO A 266 7.51 -28.22 -0.13
N GLU A 267 6.32 -28.76 -0.45
CA GLU A 267 6.04 -30.18 -0.31
C GLU A 267 7.00 -31.02 -1.17
N GLY A 268 7.62 -32.03 -0.55
CA GLY A 268 8.58 -32.92 -1.21
C GLY A 268 10.01 -32.37 -1.33
N GLU A 269 10.28 -31.14 -0.90
CA GLU A 269 11.61 -30.53 -0.98
C GLU A 269 12.36 -30.59 0.36
N THR A 270 13.68 -30.75 0.28
CA THR A 270 14.61 -30.71 1.43
C THR A 270 15.53 -29.50 1.34
N VAL A 271 16.24 -29.20 2.44
CA VAL A 271 17.23 -28.11 2.48
C VAL A 271 18.29 -28.29 1.38
N ASP A 272 18.80 -29.52 1.23
CA ASP A 272 19.80 -29.88 0.23
C ASP A 272 19.24 -29.77 -1.19
N SER A 273 18.02 -30.25 -1.43
CA SER A 273 17.39 -30.20 -2.75
C SER A 273 17.17 -28.76 -3.22
N LEU A 274 16.75 -27.86 -2.33
CA LEU A 274 16.59 -26.44 -2.67
C LEU A 274 17.94 -25.75 -2.94
N GLU A 275 19.00 -26.13 -2.22
CA GLU A 275 20.33 -25.58 -2.44
C GLU A 275 20.94 -26.08 -3.77
N ASP A 276 20.69 -27.35 -4.12
CA ASP A 276 21.07 -27.90 -5.43
C ASP A 276 20.33 -27.20 -6.57
N ARG A 277 19.02 -26.94 -6.41
CA ARG A 277 18.24 -26.14 -7.37
C ARG A 277 18.83 -24.74 -7.54
N ARG A 278 19.19 -24.07 -6.45
CA ARG A 278 19.83 -22.74 -6.50
C ARG A 278 21.14 -22.78 -7.27
N LYS A 279 22.05 -23.70 -6.93
CA LYS A 279 23.34 -23.87 -7.63
C LYS A 279 23.14 -24.16 -9.12
N ASN A 280 22.23 -25.06 -9.46
CA ASN A 280 21.91 -25.40 -10.83
C ASN A 280 21.42 -24.18 -11.63
N MET A 281 20.54 -23.36 -11.04
CA MET A 281 20.09 -22.12 -11.68
C MET A 281 21.24 -21.13 -11.92
N VAL A 282 22.16 -20.97 -10.97
CA VAL A 282 23.36 -20.13 -11.15
C VAL A 282 24.22 -20.66 -12.29
N THR A 283 24.50 -21.97 -12.33
CA THR A 283 25.29 -22.60 -13.40
C THR A 283 24.63 -22.42 -14.78
N ILE A 284 23.32 -22.65 -14.88
CA ILE A 284 22.56 -22.48 -16.12
C ILE A 284 22.66 -21.03 -16.62
N PHE A 285 22.49 -20.06 -15.71
CA PHE A 285 22.58 -18.65 -16.08
C PHE A 285 23.98 -18.29 -16.58
N GLN A 286 25.04 -18.80 -15.94
CA GLN A 286 26.42 -18.58 -16.37
C GLN A 286 26.72 -19.21 -17.73
N SER A 287 26.15 -20.39 -18.04
CA SER A 287 26.40 -21.08 -19.30
C SER A 287 25.55 -20.60 -20.48
N ALA A 288 24.29 -20.23 -20.23
CA ALA A 288 23.29 -19.98 -21.27
C ALA A 288 22.63 -18.59 -21.22
N GLY A 289 22.89 -17.82 -20.16
CA GLY A 289 22.43 -16.45 -20.01
C GLY A 289 20.94 -16.31 -19.62
N PRO A 290 20.40 -15.08 -19.69
CA PRO A 290 19.05 -14.76 -19.20
C PRO A 290 17.92 -15.17 -20.15
N ARG A 291 18.23 -15.48 -21.42
CA ARG A 291 17.25 -15.78 -22.49
C ARG A 291 16.98 -17.28 -22.67
N VAL A 292 17.16 -18.06 -21.61
CA VAL A 292 16.85 -19.50 -21.65
C VAL A 292 15.32 -19.67 -21.70
N VAL A 293 14.78 -19.81 -22.92
CA VAL A 293 13.33 -19.87 -23.15
C VAL A 293 12.75 -21.25 -22.81
N ASP A 294 13.57 -22.32 -22.86
CA ASP A 294 13.06 -23.70 -22.93
C ASP A 294 13.65 -24.67 -21.90
N ILE A 295 14.01 -24.21 -20.70
CA ILE A 295 14.27 -25.14 -19.57
C ILE A 295 13.05 -25.10 -18.64
N PRO A 296 12.13 -26.08 -18.74
CA PRO A 296 10.88 -26.12 -17.97
C PRO A 296 11.07 -26.04 -16.45
N ASP A 297 12.26 -26.40 -15.97
CA ASP A 297 12.56 -26.44 -14.54
C ASP A 297 13.00 -25.12 -13.91
N ILE A 298 13.34 -24.06 -14.66
CA ILE A 298 13.83 -22.82 -14.05
C ILE A 298 12.73 -22.11 -13.27
N ASP A 299 11.54 -21.94 -13.85
CA ASP A 299 10.42 -21.28 -13.16
C ASP A 299 9.97 -22.06 -11.93
N ASN A 300 9.89 -23.38 -12.07
CA ASN A 300 9.54 -24.23 -10.95
C ASN A 300 10.61 -24.13 -9.85
N SER A 301 11.90 -24.15 -10.21
CA SER A 301 13.00 -24.02 -9.27
C SER A 301 13.03 -22.64 -8.60
N MET A 302 12.80 -21.55 -9.34
CA MET A 302 12.63 -20.20 -8.79
C MET A 302 11.48 -20.15 -7.78
N ARG A 303 10.33 -20.76 -8.12
CA ARG A 303 9.16 -20.78 -7.25
C ARG A 303 9.38 -21.60 -5.97
N LEU A 304 9.95 -22.79 -6.10
CA LEU A 304 10.25 -23.67 -4.95
C LEU A 304 11.28 -23.04 -3.99
N THR A 305 12.16 -22.19 -4.52
CA THR A 305 13.21 -21.52 -3.73
C THR A 305 12.84 -20.12 -3.22
N TYR A 306 11.56 -19.70 -3.31
CA TYR A 306 11.13 -18.41 -2.77
C TYR A 306 11.43 -18.23 -1.27
N ILE A 307 11.41 -19.32 -0.51
CA ILE A 307 11.82 -19.29 0.90
C ILE A 307 13.25 -18.76 1.05
N TYR A 308 14.21 -19.27 0.28
CA TYR A 308 15.61 -18.83 0.35
C TYR A 308 15.82 -17.43 -0.22
N GLN A 309 15.16 -17.12 -1.34
CA GLN A 309 15.19 -15.76 -1.93
C GLN A 309 14.72 -14.72 -0.91
N ARG A 310 13.55 -14.93 -0.26
CA ARG A 310 13.02 -14.00 0.74
C ARG A 310 13.89 -13.95 2.00
N HIS A 311 14.43 -15.08 2.46
CA HIS A 311 15.36 -15.08 3.60
C HIS A 311 16.61 -14.24 3.32
N MET A 312 17.20 -14.35 2.13
CA MET A 312 18.33 -13.52 1.74
C MET A 312 17.94 -12.04 1.62
N ILE A 313 16.93 -11.74 0.80
CA ILE A 313 16.45 -10.36 0.56
C ILE A 313 16.10 -9.65 1.87
N ASN A 314 15.38 -10.32 2.77
CA ASN A 314 14.91 -9.74 4.04
C ASN A 314 15.95 -9.85 5.17
N SER A 315 17.20 -10.23 4.88
CA SER A 315 18.25 -10.27 5.89
C SER A 315 18.53 -8.88 6.47
N CYS A 316 19.09 -8.85 7.68
CA CYS A 316 19.49 -7.62 8.36
C CYS A 316 20.95 -7.80 8.83
N PRO A 317 21.91 -7.03 8.29
CA PRO A 317 21.74 -5.97 7.29
C PRO A 317 21.25 -6.47 5.92
N PRO A 318 20.57 -5.63 5.12
CA PRO A 318 20.12 -6.02 3.80
C PRO A 318 21.32 -6.28 2.88
N PRO A 319 21.31 -7.36 2.08
CA PRO A 319 22.35 -7.59 1.09
C PRO A 319 22.23 -6.57 -0.05
N SER A 320 23.36 -6.27 -0.69
CA SER A 320 23.39 -5.46 -1.90
C SER A 320 22.72 -6.18 -3.07
N LYS A 321 22.23 -5.40 -4.03
CA LYS A 321 21.69 -5.90 -5.29
C LYS A 321 22.66 -6.84 -6.02
N ASN A 322 23.96 -6.57 -5.97
CA ASN A 322 24.99 -7.43 -6.56
C ASN A 322 25.07 -8.80 -5.88
N GLU A 323 25.08 -8.84 -4.54
CA GLU A 323 25.11 -10.11 -3.80
C GLU A 323 23.87 -10.96 -4.10
N ILE A 324 22.69 -10.33 -4.18
CA ILE A 324 21.45 -11.01 -4.57
C ILE A 324 21.56 -11.54 -6.01
N GLU A 325 22.08 -10.75 -6.95
CA GLU A 325 22.23 -11.14 -8.35
C GLU A 325 23.19 -12.32 -8.53
N GLU A 326 24.27 -12.38 -7.77
CA GLU A 326 25.19 -13.52 -7.78
C GLU A 326 24.54 -14.83 -7.33
N GLN A 327 23.63 -14.78 -6.35
CA GLN A 327 22.97 -15.97 -5.81
C GLN A 327 21.69 -16.34 -6.58
N TRP A 328 21.01 -15.34 -7.18
CA TRP A 328 19.71 -15.48 -7.83
C TRP A 328 19.66 -14.69 -9.15
N PRO A 329 20.50 -15.01 -10.14
CA PRO A 329 20.63 -14.18 -11.35
C PRO A 329 19.34 -14.14 -12.18
N PHE A 330 18.54 -15.22 -12.19
CA PHE A 330 17.25 -15.23 -12.86
C PHE A 330 16.20 -14.29 -12.23
N LEU A 331 16.38 -13.86 -10.97
CA LEU A 331 15.53 -12.84 -10.35
C LEU A 331 15.63 -11.50 -11.10
N PHE A 332 16.80 -11.20 -11.67
CA PHE A 332 17.10 -9.97 -12.42
C PHE A 332 16.69 -10.04 -13.89
N THR A 333 15.61 -10.78 -14.16
CA THR A 333 14.94 -10.83 -15.46
C THR A 333 13.51 -10.33 -15.30
N LYS A 334 12.88 -9.81 -16.37
CA LYS A 334 11.44 -9.46 -16.31
C LYS A 334 10.59 -10.63 -15.79
N ARG A 335 10.89 -11.85 -16.28
CA ARG A 335 10.22 -13.09 -15.85
C ARG A 335 10.39 -13.31 -14.35
N GLY A 336 11.61 -13.19 -13.83
CA GLY A 336 11.93 -13.31 -12.41
C GLY A 336 11.21 -12.28 -11.54
N PHE A 337 11.32 -10.99 -11.89
CA PHE A 337 10.64 -9.90 -11.17
C PHE A 337 9.11 -10.09 -11.13
N CYS A 338 8.46 -10.25 -12.30
CA CYS A 338 7.01 -10.42 -12.37
C CYS A 338 6.56 -11.72 -11.67
N ALA A 339 7.31 -12.82 -11.78
CA ALA A 339 6.96 -14.07 -11.10
C ALA A 339 7.08 -13.96 -9.58
N HIS A 340 8.19 -13.41 -9.08
CA HIS A 340 8.40 -13.23 -7.64
C HIS A 340 7.34 -12.29 -7.03
N PHE A 341 6.93 -11.25 -7.77
CA PHE A 341 5.86 -10.35 -7.34
C PHE A 341 4.52 -11.07 -7.10
N LYS A 342 4.27 -12.24 -7.71
CA LYS A 342 3.04 -13.02 -7.48
C LYS A 342 2.88 -13.52 -6.04
N LEU A 343 3.92 -13.45 -5.20
CA LEU A 343 3.81 -13.67 -3.75
C LEU A 343 2.90 -12.64 -3.04
N THR A 344 2.64 -11.50 -3.69
CA THR A 344 1.58 -10.55 -3.26
C THR A 344 0.17 -11.06 -3.55
N GLY A 345 0.04 -12.10 -4.39
CA GLY A 345 -1.24 -12.57 -4.94
C GLY A 345 -1.66 -11.84 -6.23
N ILE A 346 -0.81 -10.96 -6.78
CA ILE A 346 -1.12 -10.13 -7.95
C ILE A 346 -0.23 -10.51 -9.13
N ASP A 347 -0.83 -10.72 -10.31
CA ASP A 347 -0.10 -10.75 -11.57
C ASP A 347 0.15 -9.31 -12.04
N ILE A 348 1.31 -8.74 -11.69
CA ILE A 348 1.62 -7.33 -11.93
C ILE A 348 1.66 -6.99 -13.43
N CYS A 349 2.23 -7.88 -14.23
CA CYS A 349 2.35 -7.72 -15.68
C CYS A 349 0.95 -7.56 -16.32
N ASN A 350 -0.03 -8.40 -15.93
CA ASN A 350 -1.42 -8.25 -16.38
C ASN A 350 -2.11 -7.02 -15.76
N ARG A 351 -1.99 -6.85 -14.44
CA ARG A 351 -2.68 -5.80 -13.67
C ARG A 351 -2.31 -4.40 -14.12
N VAL A 352 -1.02 -4.12 -14.33
CA VAL A 352 -0.52 -2.82 -14.80
C VAL A 352 -0.99 -2.57 -16.23
N GLY A 353 -0.89 -3.57 -17.12
CA GLY A 353 -1.38 -3.46 -18.50
C GLY A 353 -2.85 -3.07 -18.56
N GLN A 354 -3.71 -3.78 -17.83
CA GLN A 354 -5.14 -3.47 -17.75
C GLN A 354 -5.42 -2.10 -17.12
N ALA A 355 -4.72 -1.75 -16.03
CA ALA A 355 -4.91 -0.47 -15.35
C ALA A 355 -4.52 0.71 -16.23
N LEU A 356 -3.41 0.63 -16.98
CA LEU A 356 -3.01 1.70 -17.90
C LEU A 356 -4.00 1.88 -19.06
N GLN A 357 -4.54 0.78 -19.60
CA GLN A 357 -5.54 0.85 -20.66
C GLN A 357 -6.88 1.45 -20.18
N THR A 358 -7.32 1.05 -18.98
CA THR A 358 -8.63 1.47 -18.44
C THR A 358 -8.52 2.75 -17.62
N LYS A 359 -7.85 2.68 -16.46
CA LYS A 359 -7.68 3.81 -15.53
C LYS A 359 -6.77 4.91 -16.11
N GLY A 360 -5.75 4.56 -16.91
CA GLY A 360 -4.86 5.54 -17.52
C GLY A 360 -5.60 6.49 -18.47
N LYS A 361 -6.51 5.94 -19.29
CA LYS A 361 -7.41 6.75 -20.12
C LYS A 361 -8.34 7.62 -19.27
N ARG A 362 -8.95 7.06 -18.22
CA ARG A 362 -9.81 7.81 -17.28
C ARG A 362 -9.09 9.00 -16.64
N ASN A 363 -7.82 8.83 -16.27
CA ASN A 363 -7.01 9.94 -15.73
C ASN A 363 -6.84 11.05 -16.76
N ILE A 364 -6.53 10.71 -18.02
CA ILE A 364 -6.40 11.70 -19.10
C ILE A 364 -7.72 12.45 -19.31
N ASP A 365 -8.83 11.73 -19.44
CA ASP A 365 -10.15 12.31 -19.65
C ASP A 365 -10.54 13.26 -18.50
N PHE A 366 -10.23 12.88 -17.26
CA PHE A 366 -10.42 13.72 -16.08
C PHE A 366 -9.61 15.02 -16.16
N PHE A 367 -8.32 14.94 -16.47
CA PHE A 367 -7.46 16.13 -16.57
C PHE A 367 -7.86 17.03 -17.73
N GLN A 368 -8.30 16.49 -18.87
CA GLN A 368 -8.81 17.28 -19.99
C GLN A 368 -10.00 18.16 -19.58
N ARG A 369 -10.90 17.65 -18.75
CA ARG A 369 -12.11 18.37 -18.32
C ARG A 369 -11.88 19.34 -17.17
N GLN A 370 -11.03 18.99 -16.21
CA GLN A 370 -11.05 19.60 -14.88
C GLN A 370 -9.89 20.54 -14.56
N THR A 371 -8.84 20.59 -15.38
CA THR A 371 -7.63 21.34 -15.00
C THR A 371 -7.46 22.65 -15.76
N GLN A 372 -7.23 23.73 -15.02
CA GLN A 372 -6.75 25.01 -15.57
C GLN A 372 -5.22 25.12 -15.50
N ASN A 373 -4.52 24.06 -15.05
CA ASN A 373 -3.07 24.04 -14.95
C ASN A 373 -2.45 24.06 -16.36
N LYS A 374 -1.70 25.12 -16.67
CA LYS A 374 -1.06 25.34 -17.97
C LYS A 374 -0.09 24.22 -18.35
N ASP A 375 0.65 23.67 -17.40
CA ASP A 375 1.62 22.60 -17.66
C ASP A 375 0.92 21.29 -18.01
N ILE A 376 -0.20 21.01 -17.35
CA ILE A 376 -1.06 19.87 -17.68
C ILE A 376 -1.70 20.07 -19.06
N GLN A 377 -2.25 21.25 -19.34
CA GLN A 377 -2.83 21.57 -20.65
C GLN A 377 -1.79 21.50 -21.78
N CYS A 378 -0.54 21.87 -21.51
CA CYS A 378 0.55 21.70 -22.47
C CYS A 378 0.81 20.23 -22.77
N LEU A 379 0.95 19.40 -21.72
CA LEU A 379 1.16 17.96 -21.86
C LEU A 379 -0.01 17.28 -22.59
N LEU A 380 -1.26 17.71 -22.34
CA LEU A 380 -2.44 17.16 -23.02
C LEU A 380 -2.42 17.42 -24.53
N ARG A 381 -2.04 18.64 -24.96
CA ARG A 381 -1.90 18.95 -26.39
C ARG A 381 -0.81 18.12 -27.07
N ASP A 382 0.29 17.84 -26.36
CA ASP A 382 1.39 17.01 -26.87
C ASP A 382 0.95 15.54 -27.10
N ILE A 383 -0.12 15.08 -26.43
CA ILE A 383 -0.69 13.74 -26.62
C ILE A 383 -1.58 13.69 -27.87
N GLU A 384 -2.36 14.73 -28.14
CA GLU A 384 -3.41 14.76 -29.18
C GLU A 384 -2.85 14.87 -30.62
N SER A 385 -1.59 15.27 -30.77
CA SER A 385 -0.99 15.62 -32.06
C SER A 385 -0.53 14.43 -32.95
N ASP A 386 -0.68 13.17 -32.53
CA ASP A 386 0.04 12.05 -33.18
C ASP A 386 -0.80 10.77 -33.44
N THR A 387 -0.50 10.06 -34.54
CA THR A 387 -1.34 8.99 -35.10
C THR A 387 -0.90 7.55 -34.76
N ALA A 388 -1.83 6.83 -34.13
CA ALA A 388 -2.16 5.40 -34.19
C ALA A 388 -1.16 4.30 -33.74
N THR A 389 0.17 4.40 -33.94
CA THR A 389 1.04 3.21 -33.73
C THR A 389 1.75 3.18 -32.36
N MET A 390 2.11 4.35 -31.81
CA MET A 390 2.73 4.50 -30.48
C MET A 390 1.77 5.02 -29.41
N GLN A 391 0.48 5.05 -29.75
CA GLN A 391 -0.53 5.75 -28.96
C GLN A 391 -0.70 5.11 -27.57
N HIS A 392 -0.71 3.78 -27.45
CA HIS A 392 -0.91 3.13 -26.15
C HIS A 392 0.21 3.38 -25.14
N SER A 393 1.48 3.26 -25.54
CA SER A 393 2.63 3.58 -24.67
C SER A 393 2.64 5.07 -24.33
N ARG A 394 2.38 5.96 -25.30
CA ARG A 394 2.29 7.40 -25.06
C ARG A 394 1.20 7.78 -24.08
N THR A 395 -0.02 7.29 -24.29
CA THR A 395 -1.16 7.49 -23.39
C THR A 395 -0.81 7.00 -21.98
N SER A 396 -0.14 5.85 -21.87
CA SER A 396 0.26 5.30 -20.57
C SER A 396 1.32 6.16 -19.87
N ILE A 397 2.35 6.60 -20.59
CA ILE A 397 3.39 7.50 -20.08
C ILE A 397 2.77 8.83 -19.64
N ALA A 398 1.92 9.39 -20.48
CA ALA A 398 1.22 10.63 -20.21
C ALA A 398 0.32 10.54 -18.98
N ALA A 399 -0.42 9.44 -18.80
CA ALA A 399 -1.24 9.23 -17.62
C ALA A 399 -0.40 9.31 -16.33
N VAL A 400 0.80 8.75 -16.31
CA VAL A 400 1.72 8.87 -15.16
C VAL A 400 2.25 10.30 -15.02
N LEU A 401 2.71 10.92 -16.10
CA LEU A 401 3.22 12.31 -16.08
C LEU A 401 2.16 13.31 -15.59
N LEU A 402 0.90 13.11 -15.97
CA LEU A 402 -0.23 13.94 -15.53
C LEU A 402 -0.44 13.84 -14.01
N LEU A 403 -0.36 12.63 -13.45
CA LEU A 403 -0.43 12.41 -12.01
C LEU A 403 0.73 13.11 -11.29
N MET A 404 1.95 12.98 -11.81
CA MET A 404 3.13 13.64 -11.25
C MET A 404 2.95 15.16 -11.25
N LYS A 405 2.50 15.75 -12.37
CA LYS A 405 2.21 17.19 -12.45
C LYS A 405 1.10 17.61 -11.50
N HIS A 406 0.05 16.79 -11.33
CA HIS A 406 -1.02 17.06 -10.38
C HIS A 406 -0.52 17.13 -8.94
N PHE A 407 0.30 16.16 -8.52
CA PHE A 407 0.88 16.12 -7.17
C PHE A 407 2.11 17.03 -6.99
N LEU A 408 2.47 17.82 -8.01
CA LEU A 408 3.66 18.68 -8.02
C LEU A 408 4.96 17.89 -7.78
N GLU A 409 5.01 16.67 -8.29
CA GLU A 409 6.18 15.76 -8.22
C GLU A 409 7.03 15.93 -9.48
N LYS A 410 8.35 16.01 -9.28
CA LYS A 410 9.28 16.20 -10.39
C LYS A 410 9.39 14.92 -11.21
N GLU A 411 9.49 15.05 -12.52
CA GLU A 411 9.56 13.92 -13.46
C GLU A 411 10.75 13.00 -13.15
N ASP A 412 11.90 13.56 -12.74
CA ASP A 412 13.12 12.86 -12.29
C ASP A 412 12.95 11.98 -11.04
N SER A 413 11.80 12.10 -10.37
CA SER A 413 11.45 11.30 -9.21
C SER A 413 10.96 9.90 -9.57
N ILE A 414 10.51 9.68 -10.81
CA ILE A 414 10.19 8.34 -11.35
C ILE A 414 10.99 8.08 -12.63
N PHE A 415 11.06 9.06 -13.53
CA PHE A 415 11.61 8.92 -14.87
C PHE A 415 12.93 9.63 -15.06
N ILE A 416 13.91 8.94 -15.65
CA ILE A 416 15.17 9.56 -16.09
C ILE A 416 15.19 9.54 -17.61
N LEU A 417 15.26 10.70 -18.26
CA LEU A 417 15.42 10.77 -19.71
C LEU A 417 16.88 10.54 -20.09
N ALA A 418 17.13 9.68 -21.06
CA ALA A 418 18.46 9.48 -21.62
C ALA A 418 18.40 9.29 -23.13
N ASP A 419 19.57 9.41 -23.78
CA ASP A 419 19.69 9.30 -25.22
C ASP A 419 19.22 7.93 -25.74
N THR A 420 18.61 7.91 -26.93
CA THR A 420 18.04 6.69 -27.54
C THR A 420 19.10 5.59 -27.77
N ALA A 421 20.36 5.98 -27.98
CA ALA A 421 21.50 5.07 -28.17
C ALA A 421 22.26 4.77 -26.87
N ALA A 422 21.82 5.30 -25.72
CA ALA A 422 22.47 5.04 -24.45
C ALA A 422 22.45 3.55 -24.10
N THR A 423 23.59 3.06 -23.63
CA THR A 423 23.77 1.67 -23.18
C THR A 423 23.81 1.63 -21.67
N LYS A 424 23.62 0.44 -21.07
CA LYS A 424 23.81 0.24 -19.63
C LYS A 424 25.14 0.83 -19.14
N ALA A 425 26.23 0.56 -19.87
CA ALA A 425 27.56 1.02 -19.49
C ALA A 425 27.73 2.55 -19.55
N SER A 426 27.14 3.22 -20.56
CA SER A 426 27.20 4.68 -20.64
C SER A 426 26.34 5.33 -19.55
N ILE A 427 25.15 4.79 -19.28
CA ILE A 427 24.29 5.29 -18.20
C ILE A 427 24.99 5.20 -16.84
N GLU A 428 25.55 4.03 -16.50
CA GLU A 428 26.22 3.83 -15.21
C GLU A 428 27.51 4.64 -15.05
N LYS A 429 28.13 5.08 -16.16
CA LYS A 429 29.33 5.90 -16.15
C LYS A 429 29.00 7.40 -16.10
N ASP A 430 28.03 7.83 -16.89
CA ASP A 430 27.80 9.25 -17.19
C ASP A 430 26.68 9.86 -16.32
N MET A 431 25.88 9.02 -15.65
CA MET A 431 24.74 9.47 -14.84
C MET A 431 24.86 9.05 -13.37
N SER A 432 24.51 9.97 -12.46
CA SER A 432 24.35 9.66 -11.05
C SER A 432 22.94 9.11 -10.81
N LEU A 433 22.84 7.78 -10.65
CA LEU A 433 21.56 7.10 -10.45
C LEU A 433 21.18 7.07 -8.94
N PRO A 434 19.93 7.33 -8.57
CA PRO A 434 19.47 7.21 -7.19
C PRO A 434 19.53 5.77 -6.64
N ALA A 435 19.55 5.65 -5.31
CA ALA A 435 19.45 4.35 -4.64
C ALA A 435 18.07 3.70 -4.82
N THR A 436 17.01 4.50 -4.79
CA THR A 436 15.63 4.05 -5.07
C THR A 436 15.41 3.84 -6.55
N PRO A 437 14.49 2.93 -6.95
CA PRO A 437 14.24 2.63 -8.35
C PRO A 437 13.90 3.84 -9.20
N ARG A 438 14.41 3.84 -10.44
CA ARG A 438 13.99 4.78 -11.49
C ARG A 438 13.75 4.03 -12.79
N LEU A 439 12.81 4.53 -13.57
CA LEU A 439 12.58 4.07 -14.93
C LEU A 439 13.30 5.01 -15.90
N ILE A 440 14.36 4.51 -16.51
CA ILE A 440 15.16 5.23 -17.49
C ILE A 440 14.45 5.09 -18.85
N MET A 441 14.10 6.23 -19.42
CA MET A 441 13.34 6.34 -20.66
C MET A 441 14.30 6.80 -21.77
N LEU A 442 14.51 5.93 -22.76
CA LEU A 442 15.43 6.21 -23.86
C LEU A 442 14.65 6.82 -25.02
N GLY A 443 14.87 8.11 -25.27
CA GLY A 443 14.14 8.89 -26.26
C GLY A 443 14.50 10.37 -26.22
N ASN A 444 13.99 11.12 -27.20
CA ASN A 444 14.19 12.58 -27.25
C ASN A 444 13.34 13.30 -26.21
N THR A 445 12.18 12.73 -25.88
CA THR A 445 11.26 13.18 -24.83
C THR A 445 10.69 11.96 -24.11
N PHE A 446 10.11 12.16 -22.92
CA PHE A 446 9.42 11.06 -22.21
C PHE A 446 8.31 10.43 -23.07
N LEU A 447 7.50 11.24 -23.77
CA LEU A 447 6.43 10.74 -24.63
C LEU A 447 6.95 10.00 -25.87
N SER A 448 8.10 10.37 -26.41
CA SER A 448 8.68 9.72 -27.60
C SER A 448 9.62 8.55 -27.26
N SER A 449 9.75 8.20 -25.99
CA SER A 449 10.64 7.12 -25.55
C SER A 449 10.13 5.75 -25.99
N THR A 450 11.03 4.96 -26.59
CA THR A 450 10.69 3.64 -27.18
C THR A 450 11.48 2.47 -26.59
N LYS A 451 12.49 2.76 -25.77
CA LYS A 451 13.27 1.76 -25.04
C LYS A 451 13.38 2.18 -23.58
N TRP A 452 13.57 1.19 -22.70
CA TRP A 452 13.52 1.40 -21.26
C TRP A 452 14.60 0.61 -20.52
N MET A 453 15.07 1.18 -19.42
CA MET A 453 15.87 0.48 -18.42
C MET A 453 15.33 0.76 -17.02
N VAL A 454 15.56 -0.13 -16.06
CA VAL A 454 15.21 0.09 -14.65
C VAL A 454 16.50 0.12 -13.85
N SER A 455 16.70 1.16 -13.05
CA SER A 455 17.81 1.27 -12.11
C SER A 455 17.37 1.02 -10.68
N ILE A 456 18.33 0.61 -9.83
CA ILE A 456 18.23 0.52 -8.37
C ILE A 456 19.65 0.53 -7.79
N GLU A 457 19.84 1.01 -6.56
CA GLU A 457 21.14 1.06 -5.88
C GLU A 457 22.24 1.73 -6.74
N GLY A 458 21.87 2.77 -7.48
CA GLY A 458 22.81 3.51 -8.32
C GLY A 458 23.27 2.78 -9.58
N LYS A 459 22.66 1.65 -9.95
CA LYS A 459 23.03 0.85 -11.12
C LYS A 459 21.83 0.46 -11.96
N VAL A 460 22.04 0.11 -13.22
CA VAL A 460 20.99 -0.42 -14.09
C VAL A 460 20.75 -1.89 -13.72
N ALA A 461 19.58 -2.14 -13.14
CA ALA A 461 19.16 -3.46 -12.73
C ALA A 461 18.65 -4.31 -13.89
N TYR A 462 17.96 -3.69 -14.85
CA TYR A 462 17.36 -4.41 -15.96
C TYR A 462 17.29 -3.53 -17.21
N VAL A 463 17.60 -4.12 -18.37
CA VAL A 463 17.41 -3.51 -19.69
C VAL A 463 16.29 -4.26 -20.37
N LEU A 464 15.26 -3.55 -20.84
CA LEU A 464 14.12 -4.18 -21.48
C LEU A 464 14.46 -4.60 -22.91
N ASP A 465 13.97 -5.78 -23.32
CA ASP A 465 14.05 -6.23 -24.71
C ASP A 465 13.18 -5.35 -25.62
N GLU A 466 13.58 -5.21 -26.90
CA GLU A 466 12.99 -4.23 -27.84
C GLU A 466 11.50 -4.44 -28.15
N HIS A 467 10.97 -5.64 -27.92
CA HIS A 467 9.57 -5.97 -28.15
C HIS A 467 8.66 -5.69 -26.95
N LEU A 468 9.23 -5.39 -25.78
CA LEU A 468 8.48 -5.05 -24.58
C LEU A 468 8.02 -3.60 -24.65
N GLY A 469 6.93 -3.26 -23.94
CA GLY A 469 6.38 -1.90 -23.94
C GLY A 469 6.54 -1.17 -22.60
N PHE A 470 5.99 0.04 -22.52
CA PHE A 470 6.02 0.83 -21.28
C PHE A 470 5.33 0.13 -20.10
N ALA A 471 4.24 -0.62 -20.34
CA ALA A 471 3.56 -1.38 -19.30
C ALA A 471 4.47 -2.46 -18.69
N ASP A 472 5.31 -3.11 -19.49
CA ASP A 472 6.29 -4.07 -19.01
C ASP A 472 7.37 -3.39 -18.17
N ALA A 473 7.83 -2.22 -18.63
CA ALA A 473 8.81 -1.40 -17.93
C ALA A 473 8.31 -0.97 -16.55
N LEU A 474 7.07 -0.47 -16.50
CA LEU A 474 6.41 -0.07 -15.28
C LEU A 474 6.16 -1.27 -14.35
N SER A 475 5.86 -2.46 -14.91
CA SER A 475 5.71 -3.69 -14.13
C SER A 475 7.01 -4.12 -13.44
N VAL A 476 8.15 -4.08 -14.16
CA VAL A 476 9.47 -4.37 -13.55
C VAL A 476 9.81 -3.33 -12.49
N PHE A 477 9.61 -2.05 -12.80
CA PHE A 477 9.83 -0.94 -11.86
C PHE A 477 9.03 -1.11 -10.56
N PHE A 478 7.72 -1.38 -10.63
CA PHE A 478 6.90 -1.63 -9.44
C PHE A 478 7.32 -2.91 -8.71
N SER A 479 7.75 -3.93 -9.45
CA SER A 479 8.22 -5.18 -8.86
C SER A 479 9.46 -4.98 -8.01
N CYS A 480 10.35 -4.04 -8.36
CA CYS A 480 11.55 -3.74 -7.57
C CYS A 480 11.22 -3.38 -6.12
N PHE A 481 10.15 -2.61 -5.86
CA PHE A 481 9.82 -2.20 -4.50
C PHE A 481 9.49 -3.39 -3.58
N TYR A 482 8.73 -4.33 -4.12
CA TYR A 482 8.40 -5.55 -3.41
C TYR A 482 9.58 -6.53 -3.31
N VAL A 483 10.25 -6.76 -4.44
CA VAL A 483 11.33 -7.75 -4.55
C VAL A 483 12.51 -7.38 -3.68
N PHE A 484 12.87 -6.10 -3.60
CA PHE A 484 14.00 -5.65 -2.77
C PHE A 484 13.59 -5.13 -1.39
N ASN A 485 12.30 -5.22 -1.03
CA ASN A 485 11.80 -4.72 0.24
C ASN A 485 12.20 -3.25 0.50
N ILE A 486 11.90 -2.39 -0.46
CA ILE A 486 12.22 -0.96 -0.40
C ILE A 486 10.96 -0.12 -0.48
N GLU A 487 10.93 0.94 0.30
CA GLU A 487 9.82 1.89 0.31
C GLU A 487 9.82 2.74 -0.98
N TYR A 488 8.66 3.28 -1.32
CA TYR A 488 8.58 4.26 -2.40
C TYR A 488 9.41 5.50 -2.07
N GLN A 489 10.05 6.06 -3.09
CA GLN A 489 10.75 7.33 -2.96
C GLN A 489 9.78 8.43 -2.53
N GLU A 490 10.18 9.20 -1.52
CA GLU A 490 9.38 10.31 -0.96
C GLU A 490 9.00 11.33 -2.05
N THR A 491 9.90 11.58 -2.98
CA THR A 491 9.72 12.59 -4.04
C THR A 491 8.65 12.22 -5.07
N ALA A 492 8.16 10.98 -5.10
CA ALA A 492 7.07 10.52 -5.96
C ALA A 492 6.01 9.69 -5.23
N CYS A 493 5.95 9.79 -3.89
CA CYS A 493 5.12 8.90 -3.08
C CYS A 493 3.63 8.95 -3.45
N ALA A 494 3.07 10.13 -3.73
CA ALA A 494 1.65 10.26 -4.04
C ALA A 494 1.29 9.62 -5.37
N THR A 495 2.09 9.86 -6.41
CA THR A 495 1.88 9.21 -7.72
C THR A 495 1.97 7.70 -7.60
N LEU A 496 2.99 7.18 -6.91
CA LEU A 496 3.21 5.75 -6.76
C LEU A 496 2.12 5.07 -5.92
N GLU A 497 1.71 5.69 -4.82
CA GLU A 497 0.59 5.21 -4.01
C GLU A 497 -0.72 5.20 -4.79
N LEU A 498 -0.99 6.24 -5.59
CA LEU A 498 -2.19 6.29 -6.40
C LEU A 498 -2.20 5.20 -7.46
N ILE A 499 -1.08 4.96 -8.14
CA ILE A 499 -0.98 3.89 -9.15
C ILE A 499 -1.15 2.50 -8.52
N GLN A 500 -0.65 2.30 -7.29
CA GLN A 500 -0.84 1.05 -6.56
C GLN A 500 -2.32 0.77 -6.21
N ARG A 501 -3.12 1.81 -5.95
CA ARG A 501 -4.54 1.71 -5.56
C ARG A 501 -5.45 1.47 -6.79
#